data_AF-A0A942UUF9-F1
#
_entry.id   AF-A0A942UUF9-F1
#
_cell.length_a   1.000
_cell.length_b   1.000
_cell.length_c   1.000
_cell.angle_alpha   90.00
_cell.angle_beta   90.00
_cell.angle_gamma   90.00
#
_symmetry.space_group_name_H-M   'P 1'
#
loop_
_entity.id
_entity.type
_entity.pdbx_description
1 polymer ?
#
loop_
_entity_poly.entity_id
_entity_poly.type
_entity_poly.pdbx_seq_one_letter_code
_entity_poly.pdbx_strand_id
1 'polypeptide(L)' 'MIKLVQYDYIRFLYFNEGLSKREIAKRVNVHRNTVTRAIENEDNSYNLTVENKQPVNGPYKDRITIMV' A
#
# COMPACT_ATOMS: atom_id res chain seq x y z
N MET A 1 2.63 3.56 6.50
CA MET A 1 2.36 2.95 5.19
C MET A 1 2.91 3.90 4.15
N ILE A 2 3.75 3.42 3.23
CA ILE A 2 4.37 4.29 2.22
C ILE A 2 3.37 4.58 1.10
N LYS A 3 3.44 5.77 0.50
CA LYS A 3 2.52 6.16 -0.59
C LYS A 3 2.86 5.38 -1.87
N LEU A 4 1.90 5.25 -2.79
CA LEU A 4 2.09 4.61 -4.10
C LEU A 4 3.34 5.14 -4.83
N VAL A 5 3.50 6.48 -4.83
CA VAL A 5 4.66 7.18 -5.42
C VAL A 5 6.00 6.72 -4.83
N GLN A 6 6.04 6.30 -3.56
CA GLN A 6 7.28 5.79 -2.95
C GLN A 6 7.62 4.37 -3.41
N TYR A 7 6.63 3.54 -3.77
CA TYR A 7 6.89 2.20 -4.29
C TYR A 7 7.57 2.25 -5.66
N ASP A 8 7.07 3.08 -6.57
CA ASP A 8 7.63 3.23 -7.91
C ASP A 8 9.04 3.80 -7.86
N TYR A 9 9.27 4.76 -6.98
CA TYR A 9 10.61 5.29 -6.75
C TYR A 9 11.58 4.25 -6.19
N ILE A 10 11.14 3.41 -5.24
CA ILE A 10 11.96 2.29 -4.74
C ILE A 10 12.32 1.31 -5.87
N ARG A 11 11.37 0.98 -6.75
CA ARG A 11 11.62 0.09 -7.90
C ARG A 11 12.58 0.72 -8.91
N PHE A 12 12.41 2.00 -9.22
CA PHE A 12 13.35 2.73 -10.07
C PHE A 12 14.77 2.68 -9.52
N LEU A 13 14.96 3.00 -8.23
CA LEU A 13 16.28 2.95 -7.60
C LEU A 13 16.91 1.55 -7.62
N TYR A 14 16.10 0.49 -7.53
CA TYR A 14 16.59 -0.89 -7.54
C TYR A 14 16.90 -1.40 -8.95
N PHE A 15 15.95 -1.30 -9.88
CA PHE A 15 16.06 -1.89 -11.21
C PHE A 15 16.78 -0.99 -12.21
N ASN A 16 16.64 0.34 -12.10
CA ASN A 16 17.25 1.28 -13.05
C ASN A 16 18.60 1.80 -12.55
N GLU A 17 18.70 2.16 -11.27
CA GLU A 17 19.96 2.67 -10.69
C GLU A 17 20.85 1.57 -10.07
N GLY A 18 20.34 0.35 -9.91
CA GLY A 18 21.12 -0.78 -9.39
C GLY A 18 21.50 -0.65 -7.91
N LEU A 19 20.83 0.21 -7.14
CA LEU A 19 21.16 0.45 -5.75
C LEU A 19 20.81 -0.74 -4.86
N SER A 20 21.61 -0.96 -3.81
CA SER A 20 21.32 -2.02 -2.85
C SER A 20 20.09 -1.70 -1.99
N LYS A 21 19.35 -2.75 -1.57
CA LYS A 21 18.19 -2.61 -0.67
C LYS A 21 18.51 -1.81 0.62
N ARG A 22 19.73 -1.93 1.14
CA ARG A 22 20.18 -1.20 2.34
C ARG A 22 20.37 0.30 2.08
N GLU A 23 20.86 0.64 0.89
CA GLU A 23 21.09 2.01 0.48
C GLU A 23 19.78 2.73 0.19
N ILE A 24 18.87 2.06 -0.52
CA ILE A 24 17.51 2.55 -0.74
C ILE A 24 16.79 2.79 0.59
N ALA A 25 16.89 1.85 1.55
CA ALA A 25 16.29 2.00 2.87
C ALA A 25 16.77 3.25 3.62
N LYS A 26 18.09 3.55 3.57
CA LYS A 26 18.65 4.77 4.14
C LYS A 26 18.16 6.02 3.40
N ARG A 27 18.15 5.99 2.07
CA ARG A 27 17.80 7.15 1.21
C ARG A 27 16.33 7.55 1.35
N VAL A 28 15.44 6.56 1.38
CA VAL A 28 13.98 6.77 1.45
C VAL A 28 13.48 6.82 2.90
N ASN A 29 14.37 6.59 3.88
CA ASN A 29 14.06 6.52 5.31
C ASN A 29 12.94 5.53 5.64
N VAL A 30 13.06 4.30 5.13
CA VAL A 30 12.10 3.22 5.33
C VAL A 30 12.80 1.96 5.79
N HIS A 31 12.08 1.09 6.49
CA HIS A 31 12.64 -0.18 6.91
C HIS A 31 12.98 -1.05 5.69
N ARG A 32 14.10 -1.78 5.75
CA ARG A 32 14.59 -2.63 4.63
C ARG A 32 13.55 -3.64 4.15
N ASN A 33 12.70 -4.17 5.03
CA ASN A 33 11.65 -5.13 4.66
C ASN A 33 10.57 -4.47 3.80
N THR A 34 10.31 -3.17 3.99
CA THR A 34 9.41 -2.40 3.13
C THR A 34 9.98 -2.27 1.72
N VAL A 35 11.30 -2.05 1.60
CA VAL A 35 11.99 -2.04 0.31
C VAL A 35 11.90 -3.41 -0.36
N THR A 36 12.13 -4.50 0.38
CA THR A 36 11.98 -5.86 -0.15
C THR A 36 10.56 -6.11 -0.66
N ARG A 37 9.53 -5.81 0.14
CA ARG A 37 8.12 -5.92 -0.28
C ARG A 37 7.79 -5.06 -1.49
N ALA A 38 8.37 -3.86 -1.58
CA ALA A 38 8.16 -2.96 -2.71
C ALA A 38 8.76 -3.52 -4.01
N ILE A 39 9.86 -4.27 -3.92
CA ILE A 39 10.48 -4.91 -5.09
C ILE A 39 9.73 -6.19 -5.48
N GLU A 40 9.30 -6.99 -4.50
CA GLU A 40 8.69 -8.31 -4.71
C GLU A 40 7.22 -8.25 -5.16
N ASN A 41 6.47 -7.23 -4.75
CA ASN A 41 5.11 -7.04 -5.25
C ASN A 41 5.15 -6.47 -6.67
N GLU A 42 4.54 -7.14 -7.64
CA GLU A 42 4.31 -6.58 -8.98
C GLU A 42 3.24 -5.50 -8.96
N ASP A 43 2.26 -5.64 -8.07
CA ASP A 43 1.09 -4.76 -7.99
C ASP A 43 1.20 -3.77 -6.81
N ASN A 44 1.01 -2.48 -7.10
CA ASN A 44 0.93 -1.43 -6.08
C ASN A 44 -0.49 -1.20 -5.56
N SER A 45 -1.44 -2.02 -5.99
CA SER A 45 -2.83 -1.92 -5.59
C SER A 45 -2.97 -2.05 -4.07
N TYR A 46 -3.83 -1.20 -3.49
CA TYR A 46 -4.16 -1.31 -2.08
C TYR A 46 -4.98 -2.59 -1.87
N ASN A 47 -4.32 -3.63 -1.39
CA ASN A 47 -4.98 -4.87 -1.03
C ASN A 47 -5.63 -4.71 0.35
N LEU A 48 -6.96 -4.66 0.39
CA LEU A 48 -7.71 -4.78 1.65
C LEU A 48 -7.36 -6.12 2.30
N THR A 49 -6.64 -6.08 3.43
CA THR A 49 -6.28 -7.27 4.20
C THR A 49 -7.39 -7.75 5.13
N VAL A 50 -8.47 -6.98 5.24
CA VAL A 50 -9.59 -7.26 6.14
C VAL A 50 -10.87 -7.14 5.33
N GLU A 51 -11.72 -8.14 5.43
CA GLU A 51 -13.06 -8.09 4.86
C GLU A 51 -13.87 -7.04 5.64
N ASN A 52 -14.44 -6.06 4.93
CA ASN A 52 -15.30 -5.07 5.57
C ASN A 52 -16.54 -5.79 6.09
N LYS A 53 -16.71 -5.88 7.42
CA LYS A 53 -17.86 -6.54 8.06
C LYS A 53 -19.22 -6.05 7.57
N GLN A 54 -19.27 -4.83 7.02
CA GLN A 54 -20.47 -4.24 6.42
C GLN A 54 -20.09 -3.14 5.42
N PRO A 55 -20.90 -2.90 4.38
CA PRO A 55 -20.82 -1.66 3.61
C PRO A 55 -21.02 -0.45 4.54
N VAL A 56 -20.33 0.66 4.24
CA VAL A 56 -20.56 1.92 4.95
C VAL A 56 -21.92 2.44 4.48
N ASN A 57 -22.98 2.10 5.23
CA ASN A 57 -24.36 2.46 4.86
C ASN A 57 -24.65 3.97 4.89
N GLY A 58 -23.65 4.81 5.21
CA GLY A 58 -23.68 6.28 5.05
C GLY A 58 -25.04 6.92 5.37
N PRO A 59 -25.58 7.78 4.48
CA PRO A 59 -26.88 8.43 4.66
C PRO A 59 -28.09 7.51 4.45
N TYR A 60 -27.88 6.23 4.17
CA TYR A 60 -28.94 5.25 3.89
C TYR A 60 -29.31 4.42 5.12
N LYS A 61 -28.61 4.58 6.26
CA LYS A 61 -28.93 3.89 7.52
C LYS A 61 -30.41 4.05 7.90
N ASP A 62 -30.93 5.28 7.81
CA ASP A 62 -32.29 5.59 8.26
C ASP A 62 -33.37 4.97 7.37
N ARG A 63 -33.06 4.70 6.09
CA ARG A 63 -34.00 4.07 5.14
C ARG A 63 -34.06 2.55 5.31
N ILE A 64 -33.01 1.94 5.81
CA ILE A 64 -32.93 0.49 6.02
C ILE A 64 -33.77 0.07 7.24
N THR A 65 -33.86 0.92 8.27
CA THR A 65 -34.66 0.65 9.49
C THR A 65 -36.16 0.55 9.23
N ILE A 66 -36.67 1.15 8.13
CA ILE A 66 -38.11 1.18 7.79
C ILE A 66 -38.60 -0.18 7.24
N MET A 67 -37.69 -1.09 6.89
CA MET A 67 -38.02 -2.40 6.28
C MET A 67 -37.88 -3.60 7.23
N VAL A 68 -37.75 -3.38 8.55
CA VAL A 68 -37.68 -4.45 9.58
C VAL A 68 -38.95 -4.46 10.42
#